data_AF-A0A519EEF1-F1
#
_entry.id   AF-A0A519EEF1-F1
#
_cell.length_a   1.000
_cell.length_b   1.000
_cell.length_c   1.000
_cell.angle_alpha   90.00
_cell.angle_beta   90.00
_cell.angle_gamma   90.00
#
_symmetry.space_group_name_H-M   'P 1'
#
loop_
_entity.id
_entity.type
_entity.pdbx_description
1 polymer ?
#
loop_
_entity_poly.entity_id
_entity_poly.type
_entity_poly.pdbx_seq_one_letter_code
_entity_poly.pdbx_strand_id
1 'polypeptide(L)'
;MKEQKRCPICAEGHIERHVEQMENEYKGHRAMLPLYFVVCDHCRSDFATSVEGRLSRRALLAWRKQIDGLLVGREIAEIRKRHGLTQTQASRLFGVEGVAFSKYENDDLVQSDAMDSLLRRLLSDPQAFEALVLAKGMRSELANRAEMTARSSDENRQPDPTVLYDPKEFRLTEQDRALKRKKP
;
A
#
# COMPACT_ATOMS: atom_id res chain seq x y z
N MET A 1 -27.10 8.53 8.24
CA MET A 1 -26.47 8.49 9.58
C MET A 1 -25.18 7.69 9.47
N LYS A 2 -24.04 8.22 9.93
CA LYS A 2 -22.78 7.46 10.01
C LYS A 2 -22.93 6.41 11.11
N GLU A 3 -22.75 5.14 10.76
CA GLU A 3 -22.79 4.02 11.69
C GLU A 3 -21.54 4.10 12.59
N GLN A 4 -21.73 4.41 13.87
CA GLN A 4 -20.65 4.50 14.85
C GLN A 4 -20.34 3.10 15.40
N LYS A 5 -19.06 2.71 15.42
CA LYS A 5 -18.64 1.40 15.95
C LYS A 5 -18.73 1.41 17.48
N ARG A 6 -19.30 0.35 18.06
CA ARG A 6 -19.36 0.17 19.52
C ARG A 6 -18.01 -0.21 20.11
N CYS A 7 -17.78 0.20 21.35
CA CYS A 7 -16.60 -0.16 22.12
C CYS A 7 -16.63 -1.66 22.49
N PRO A 8 -15.59 -2.44 22.16
CA PRO A 8 -15.50 -3.85 22.54
C PRO A 8 -15.12 -4.07 24.02
N ILE A 9 -14.72 -3.01 24.74
CA ILE A 9 -14.29 -3.09 26.15
C ILE A 9 -15.50 -2.93 27.09
N CYS A 10 -16.29 -1.88 26.91
CA CYS A 10 -17.46 -1.63 27.77
C CYS A 10 -18.80 -1.98 27.14
N ALA A 11 -18.87 -2.23 25.82
CA ALA A 11 -20.10 -2.47 25.06
C ALA A 11 -21.18 -1.35 25.06
N GLU A 12 -20.98 -0.29 25.84
CA GLU A 12 -21.92 0.83 26.02
C GLU A 12 -21.59 2.04 25.14
N GLY A 13 -20.30 2.39 25.03
CA GLY A 13 -19.83 3.55 24.28
C GLY A 13 -19.55 3.30 22.80
N HIS A 14 -19.20 4.37 22.10
CA HIS A 14 -18.72 4.36 20.73
C HIS A 14 -17.24 4.73 20.67
N ILE A 15 -16.57 4.20 19.65
CA ILE A 15 -15.14 4.44 19.44
C ILE A 15 -14.92 5.53 18.40
N GLU A 16 -14.08 6.49 18.74
CA GLU A 16 -13.60 7.55 17.85
C GLU A 16 -12.13 7.31 17.49
N ARG A 17 -11.73 7.68 16.27
CA ARG A 17 -10.35 7.49 15.79
C ARG A 17 -9.47 8.65 16.20
N HIS A 18 -8.29 8.32 16.70
CA HIS A 18 -7.25 9.28 17.08
C HIS A 18 -5.91 8.93 16.43
N VAL A 19 -5.09 9.96 16.27
CA VAL A 19 -3.72 9.85 15.76
C VAL A 19 -2.84 10.75 16.60
N GLU A 20 -1.75 10.20 17.11
CA GLU A 20 -0.72 10.95 17.82
C GLU A 20 0.65 10.72 17.18
N GLN A 21 1.57 11.65 17.41
CA GLN A 21 2.96 11.49 16.97
C GLN A 21 3.76 10.87 18.11
N MET A 22 4.37 9.71 17.86
CA MET A 22 5.18 8.99 18.83
C MET A 22 6.63 8.89 18.35
N GLU A 23 7.57 9.22 19.23
CA GLU A 23 9.00 9.05 18.93
C GLU A 23 9.34 7.57 18.79
N ASN A 24 10.02 7.23 17.70
CA ASN A 24 10.52 5.89 17.42
C ASN A 24 12.01 5.95 17.12
N GLU A 25 12.75 4.93 17.57
CA GLU A 25 14.19 4.77 17.30
C GLU A 25 14.46 3.48 16.52
N TYR A 26 15.31 3.55 15.50
CA TYR A 26 15.77 2.40 14.73
C TYR A 26 17.15 2.67 14.14
N LYS A 27 18.12 1.77 14.40
CA LYS A 27 19.52 1.90 13.92
C LYS A 27 20.12 3.29 14.20
N GLY A 28 19.89 3.83 15.39
CA GLY A 28 20.38 5.16 15.81
C GLY A 28 19.67 6.36 15.19
N HIS A 29 18.66 6.14 14.33
CA HIS A 29 17.82 7.19 13.78
C HIS A 29 16.56 7.34 14.63
N ARG A 30 16.11 8.59 14.83
CA ARG A 30 14.87 8.90 15.54
C ARG A 30 13.91 9.64 14.64
N ALA A 31 12.63 9.33 14.74
CA ALA A 31 11.57 10.05 14.05
C ALA A 31 10.26 10.01 14.84
N MET A 32 9.46 11.07 14.68
CA MET A 32 8.08 11.09 15.12
C MET A 32 7.22 10.39 14.06
N LEU A 33 6.56 9.30 14.44
CA LEU A 33 5.70 8.52 13.55
C LEU A 33 4.25 8.50 14.06
N PRO A 34 3.25 8.44 13.16
CA PRO A 34 1.86 8.42 13.56
C PRO A 34 1.50 7.08 14.24
N LEU A 35 1.04 7.18 15.49
CA LEU A 35 0.35 6.12 16.21
C LEU A 35 -1.15 6.31 16.06
N TYR A 36 -1.79 5.39 15.34
CA TYR A 36 -3.24 5.32 15.20
C TYR A 36 -3.83 4.47 16.32
N PHE A 37 -4.91 4.95 16.92
CA PHE A 37 -5.68 4.25 17.94
C PHE A 37 -7.12 4.74 17.96
N VAL A 38 -7.95 4.15 18.80
CA VAL A 38 -9.31 4.60 19.05
C VAL A 38 -9.52 4.87 20.53
N VAL A 39 -10.43 5.78 20.85
CA VAL A 39 -10.82 6.14 22.22
C VAL A 39 -12.33 5.98 22.36
N CYS A 40 -12.77 5.39 23.47
CA CYS A 40 -14.18 5.27 23.81
C CYS A 40 -14.72 6.57 24.41
N ASP A 41 -15.88 7.04 23.93
CA ASP A 41 -16.57 8.21 24.49
C ASP A 41 -17.14 7.98 25.91
N HIS A 42 -17.41 6.73 26.27
CA HIS A 42 -18.01 6.35 27.56
C HIS A 42 -16.98 5.92 28.61
N CYS A 43 -16.26 4.83 28.38
CA CYS A 43 -15.31 4.27 29.36
C CYS A 43 -13.90 4.86 29.25
N ARG A 44 -13.67 5.78 28.30
CA ARG A 44 -12.40 6.49 28.06
C ARG A 44 -11.19 5.62 27.74
N SER A 45 -11.36 4.31 27.59
CA SER A 45 -10.27 3.40 27.21
C SER A 45 -9.77 3.71 25.80
N ASP A 46 -8.46 3.72 25.65
CA ASP A 46 -7.74 3.84 24.39
C ASP A 46 -7.11 2.49 24.00
N PHE A 47 -7.17 2.14 22.71
CA PHE A 47 -6.59 0.91 22.20
C PHE A 47 -6.49 0.96 20.67
N ALA A 48 -5.65 0.09 20.09
CA ALA A 48 -5.59 -0.08 18.64
C ALA A 48 -6.43 -1.28 18.20
N THR A 49 -7.33 -1.10 17.22
CA THR A 49 -7.96 -2.25 16.55
C THR A 49 -7.01 -2.85 15.51
N SER A 50 -7.44 -3.91 14.83
CA SER A 50 -6.69 -4.50 13.72
C SER A 50 -6.43 -3.50 12.57
N VAL A 51 -7.29 -2.49 12.41
CA VAL A 51 -7.14 -1.44 11.39
C VAL A 51 -6.09 -0.43 11.82
N GLU A 52 -6.25 0.18 12.99
CA GLU A 52 -5.33 1.19 13.50
C GLU A 52 -3.93 0.61 13.73
N GLY A 53 -3.83 -0.60 14.30
CA GLY A 53 -2.55 -1.28 14.46
C GLY A 53 -1.87 -1.62 13.13
N ARG A 54 -2.63 -1.82 12.04
CA ARG A 54 -2.07 -1.99 10.69
C ARG A 54 -1.52 -0.67 10.16
N LEU A 55 -2.26 0.44 10.31
CA LEU A 55 -1.81 1.76 9.86
C LEU A 55 -0.51 2.19 10.57
N SER A 56 -0.45 2.05 11.90
CA SER A 56 0.76 2.35 12.67
C SER A 56 1.95 1.49 12.23
N ARG A 57 1.74 0.19 12.00
CA ARG A 57 2.79 -0.71 11.50
C ARG A 57 3.30 -0.32 10.12
N ARG A 58 2.43 0.08 9.20
CA ARG A 58 2.82 0.49 7.84
C ARG A 58 3.71 1.74 7.88
N ALA A 59 3.33 2.74 8.69
CA ALA A 59 4.15 3.94 8.86
C ALA A 59 5.55 3.60 9.42
N LEU A 60 5.60 2.74 10.44
CA LEU A 60 6.85 2.25 11.01
C LEU A 60 7.69 1.48 9.98
N LEU A 61 7.08 0.58 9.21
CA LEU A 61 7.80 -0.23 8.24
C LEU A 61 8.33 0.59 7.08
N ALA A 62 7.54 1.53 6.55
CA ALA A 62 7.97 2.44 5.51
C ALA A 62 9.18 3.27 5.95
N TRP A 63 9.15 3.81 7.18
CA TRP A 63 10.28 4.56 7.73
C TRP A 63 11.53 3.70 7.92
N ARG A 64 11.39 2.48 8.44
CA ARG A 64 12.53 1.54 8.58
C ARG A 64 13.13 1.18 7.23
N LYS A 65 12.29 0.95 6.20
CA LYS A 65 12.75 0.68 4.83
C LYS A 65 13.56 1.84 4.26
N GLN A 66 13.17 3.09 4.53
CA GLN A 66 13.97 4.27 4.14
C GLN A 66 15.35 4.29 4.79
N ILE A 67 15.44 3.98 6.08
CA ILE A 67 16.72 3.87 6.80
C ILE A 67 17.58 2.74 6.23
N ASP A 68 16.94 1.63 5.87
CA ASP A 68 17.60 0.47 5.30
C ASP A 68 17.95 0.65 3.79
N GLY A 69 17.60 1.78 3.19
CA GLY A 69 17.85 2.06 1.76
C GLY A 69 16.96 1.25 0.80
N LEU A 70 15.88 0.65 1.31
CA LEU A 70 14.94 -0.17 0.56
C LEU A 70 13.79 0.68 -0.01
N LEU A 71 13.24 0.24 -1.15
CA LEU A 71 12.07 0.85 -1.77
C LEU A 71 10.86 0.78 -0.84
N VAL A 72 10.24 1.91 -0.54
CA VAL A 72 8.95 1.96 0.17
C VAL A 72 7.79 1.60 -0.75
N GLY A 73 6.63 1.28 -0.17
CA GLY A 73 5.50 0.74 -0.91
C GLY A 73 5.03 1.62 -2.07
N ARG A 74 5.02 2.95 -1.90
CA ARG A 74 4.71 3.90 -2.98
C ARG A 74 5.65 3.77 -4.18
N GLU A 75 6.95 3.60 -3.96
CA GLU A 75 7.95 3.50 -5.02
C GLU A 75 7.79 2.18 -5.78
N ILE A 76 7.51 1.09 -5.07
CA ILE A 76 7.20 -0.21 -5.68
C ILE A 76 5.93 -0.10 -6.54
N ALA A 77 4.89 0.60 -6.07
CA ALA A 77 3.66 0.82 -6.82
C ALA A 77 3.92 1.65 -8.09
N GLU A 78 4.75 2.68 -8.01
CA GLU A 78 5.15 3.51 -9.15
C GLU A 78 5.92 2.71 -10.20
N ILE A 79 6.92 1.91 -9.78
CA ILE A 79 7.67 1.03 -10.68
C ILE A 79 6.70 0.09 -11.41
N ARG A 80 5.80 -0.58 -10.68
CA ARG A 80 4.80 -1.46 -11.27
C ARG A 80 3.91 -0.74 -12.29
N LYS A 81 3.40 0.45 -11.93
CA LYS A 81 2.52 1.25 -12.80
C LYS A 81 3.25 1.72 -14.05
N ARG A 82 4.53 2.07 -13.95
CA ARG A 82 5.36 2.49 -15.10
C ARG A 82 5.46 1.42 -16.17
N HIS A 83 5.47 0.14 -15.76
CA HIS A 83 5.45 -1.00 -16.66
C HIS A 83 4.04 -1.49 -17.02
N GLY A 84 2.98 -0.75 -16.66
CA GLY A 84 1.59 -1.09 -16.99
C GLY A 84 1.06 -2.37 -16.33
N LEU A 85 1.74 -2.86 -15.29
CA LEU A 85 1.43 -4.15 -14.66
C LEU A 85 0.32 -4.01 -13.62
N THR A 86 -0.59 -4.99 -13.57
CA THR A 86 -1.42 -5.22 -12.38
C THR A 86 -0.60 -5.89 -11.27
N GLN A 87 -1.09 -5.83 -10.01
CA GLN A 87 -0.43 -6.51 -8.89
C GLN A 87 -0.29 -8.02 -9.14
N THR A 88 -1.32 -8.66 -9.72
CA THR A 88 -1.28 -10.09 -10.08
C THR A 88 -0.24 -10.39 -11.15
N GLN A 89 -0.14 -9.53 -12.17
CA GLN A 89 0.87 -9.66 -13.22
C GLN A 89 2.27 -9.49 -12.67
N ALA A 90 2.47 -8.50 -11.81
CA ALA A 90 3.74 -8.31 -11.13
C ALA A 90 4.10 -9.54 -10.28
N SER A 91 3.18 -10.05 -9.46
CA SER A 91 3.43 -11.28 -8.69
C SER A 91 3.92 -12.44 -9.57
N ARG A 92 3.28 -12.65 -10.74
CA ARG A 92 3.72 -13.69 -11.70
C ARG A 92 5.08 -13.39 -12.34
N LEU A 93 5.27 -12.16 -12.84
CA LEU A 93 6.50 -11.75 -13.53
C LEU A 93 7.72 -11.89 -12.62
N PHE A 94 7.58 -11.45 -11.37
CA PHE A 94 8.63 -11.47 -10.36
C PHE A 94 8.70 -12.78 -9.56
N GLY A 95 7.81 -13.74 -9.84
CA GLY A 95 7.83 -15.06 -9.21
C GLY A 95 7.51 -15.04 -7.71
N VAL A 96 6.68 -14.10 -7.26
CA VAL A 96 6.22 -14.03 -5.86
C VAL A 96 4.75 -14.41 -5.75
N GLU A 97 4.38 -15.00 -4.62
CA GLU A 97 3.07 -15.61 -4.48
C GLU A 97 1.96 -14.60 -4.16
N GLY A 98 0.80 -14.83 -4.78
CA GLY A 98 -0.47 -14.21 -4.41
C GLY A 98 -0.42 -12.69 -4.27
N VAL A 99 -0.66 -12.21 -3.04
CA VAL A 99 -0.82 -10.79 -2.69
C VAL A 99 0.49 -10.11 -2.27
N ALA A 100 1.66 -10.69 -2.57
CA ALA A 100 2.96 -10.13 -2.19
C ALA A 100 3.13 -8.67 -2.65
N PHE A 101 2.85 -8.37 -3.92
CA PHE A 101 2.91 -6.98 -4.43
C PHE A 101 1.96 -6.04 -3.69
N SER A 102 0.75 -6.50 -3.35
CA SER A 102 -0.16 -5.70 -2.52
C SER A 102 0.44 -5.43 -1.14
N LYS A 103 1.11 -6.40 -0.52
CA LYS A 103 1.76 -6.20 0.79
C LYS A 103 2.97 -5.29 0.71
N TYR A 104 3.79 -5.42 -0.33
CA TYR A 104 4.94 -4.55 -0.57
C TYR A 104 4.49 -3.11 -0.79
N GLU A 105 3.51 -2.89 -1.67
CA GLU A 105 2.97 -1.56 -1.99
C GLU A 105 2.29 -0.86 -0.82
N ASN A 106 1.80 -1.64 0.14
CA ASN A 106 1.16 -1.12 1.35
C ASN A 106 2.11 -1.00 2.54
N ASP A 107 3.40 -1.36 2.40
CA ASP A 107 4.34 -1.46 3.52
C ASP A 107 3.82 -2.37 4.65
N ASP A 108 3.14 -3.47 4.28
CA ASP A 108 2.79 -4.56 5.19
C ASP A 108 3.89 -5.62 5.28
N LEU A 109 4.80 -5.65 4.30
CA LEU A 109 5.89 -6.62 4.19
C LEU A 109 7.11 -5.97 3.53
N VAL A 110 8.30 -6.30 4.03
CA VAL A 110 9.57 -5.91 3.42
C VAL A 110 9.92 -6.91 2.32
N GLN A 111 10.29 -6.40 1.15
CA GLN A 111 10.85 -7.20 0.06
C GLN A 111 12.27 -7.67 0.38
N SER A 112 12.74 -8.75 -0.25
CA SER A 112 14.15 -9.13 -0.16
C SER A 112 15.04 -8.15 -0.92
N ASP A 113 16.32 -8.06 -0.53
CA ASP A 113 17.32 -7.22 -1.21
C ASP A 113 17.45 -7.55 -2.70
N ALA A 114 17.33 -8.83 -3.05
CA ALA A 114 17.32 -9.29 -4.44
C ALA A 114 16.11 -8.74 -5.21
N MET A 115 14.92 -8.72 -4.59
CA MET A 115 13.73 -8.14 -5.20
C MET A 115 13.85 -6.63 -5.35
N ASP A 116 14.38 -5.94 -4.33
CA ASP A 116 14.64 -4.50 -4.38
C ASP A 116 15.58 -4.13 -5.53
N SER A 117 16.70 -4.84 -5.63
CA SER A 117 17.70 -4.68 -6.68
C SER A 117 17.11 -4.94 -8.08
N LEU A 118 16.29 -5.98 -8.22
CA LEU A 118 15.63 -6.30 -9.48
C LEU A 118 14.64 -5.20 -9.88
N LEU A 119 13.80 -4.72 -8.97
CA LEU A 119 12.85 -3.63 -9.23
C LEU A 119 13.56 -2.36 -9.70
N ARG A 120 14.67 -1.99 -9.03
CA ARG A 120 15.50 -0.85 -9.44
C ARG A 120 16.14 -1.06 -10.81
N ARG A 121 16.63 -2.28 -11.10
CA ARG A 121 17.22 -2.59 -12.41
C ARG A 121 16.21 -2.40 -13.53
N LEU A 122 15.00 -2.93 -13.37
CA LEU A 122 13.94 -2.83 -14.38
C LEU A 122 13.51 -1.38 -14.63
N LEU A 123 13.57 -0.53 -13.61
CA LEU A 123 13.32 0.90 -13.76
C LEU A 123 14.39 1.60 -14.61
N SER A 124 15.66 1.18 -14.46
CA SER A 124 16.81 1.78 -15.16
C SER A 124 17.06 1.22 -16.56
N ASP A 125 16.58 0.01 -16.85
CA ASP A 125 16.90 -0.73 -18.06
C ASP A 125 15.63 -1.36 -18.67
N PRO A 126 15.02 -0.69 -19.67
CA PRO A 126 13.86 -1.23 -20.38
C PRO A 126 14.13 -2.57 -21.07
N GLN A 127 15.36 -2.85 -21.51
CA GLN A 127 15.69 -4.12 -22.16
C GLN A 127 15.67 -5.27 -21.16
N ALA A 128 16.10 -5.02 -19.92
CA ALA A 128 16.00 -6.01 -18.83
C ALA A 128 14.54 -6.38 -18.54
N PHE A 129 13.61 -5.42 -18.64
CA PHE A 129 12.18 -5.68 -18.49
C PHE A 129 11.66 -6.59 -19.60
N GLU A 130 11.93 -6.27 -20.86
CA GLU A 130 11.52 -7.09 -21.99
C GLU A 130 12.11 -8.51 -21.94
N ALA A 131 13.38 -8.63 -21.55
CA ALA A 131 14.04 -9.92 -21.36
C ALA A 131 13.35 -10.76 -20.27
N LEU A 132 12.96 -10.14 -19.14
CA LEU A 132 12.25 -10.82 -18.07
C LEU A 132 10.84 -11.24 -18.51
N VAL A 133 10.11 -10.37 -19.22
CA VAL A 133 8.79 -10.67 -19.77
C VAL A 133 8.86 -11.85 -20.74
N LEU A 134 9.87 -11.88 -21.61
CA LEU A 134 10.10 -12.97 -22.54
C LEU A 134 10.42 -14.28 -21.80
N ALA A 135 11.33 -14.23 -20.82
CA ALA A 135 11.72 -15.39 -20.02
C ALA A 135 10.56 -15.99 -19.22
N LYS A 136 9.58 -15.16 -18.83
CA LYS A 136 8.35 -15.60 -18.14
C LYS A 136 7.20 -15.95 -19.09
N GLY A 137 7.39 -15.82 -20.41
CA GLY A 137 6.36 -16.12 -21.41
C GLY A 137 5.16 -15.17 -21.36
N MET A 138 5.32 -13.95 -20.82
CA MET A 138 4.21 -13.01 -20.58
C MET A 138 4.01 -11.99 -21.72
N ARG A 139 4.72 -12.12 -22.83
CA ARG A 139 4.74 -11.13 -23.91
C ARG A 139 3.36 -10.86 -24.52
N SER A 140 2.60 -11.91 -24.83
CA SER A 140 1.25 -11.79 -25.40
C SER A 140 0.26 -11.14 -24.44
N GLU A 141 0.35 -11.46 -23.15
CA GLU A 141 -0.52 -10.89 -22.11
C GLU A 141 -0.31 -9.37 -21.96
N LEU A 142 0.95 -8.93 -21.98
CA LEU A 142 1.29 -7.52 -21.78
C LEU A 142 1.15 -6.68 -23.06
N ALA A 143 1.37 -7.26 -24.24
CA ALA A 143 1.17 -6.58 -25.52
C ALA A 143 -0.30 -6.18 -25.74
N ASN A 144 -1.24 -7.08 -25.44
CA ASN A 144 -2.68 -6.85 -25.65
C ASN A 144 -3.26 -5.70 -24.79
N ARG A 145 -2.58 -5.31 -23.70
CA ARG A 145 -3.03 -4.20 -22.86
C ARG A 145 -2.55 -2.84 -23.32
N ALA A 146 -1.34 -2.73 -23.87
CA ALA A 146 -0.82 -1.45 -24.39
C ALA A 146 -1.78 -0.85 -25.44
N GLU A 147 -2.31 -1.71 -26.32
CA GLU A 147 -3.31 -1.35 -27.34
C GLU A 147 -4.66 -0.92 -26.73
N MET A 148 -5.03 -1.47 -25.57
CA MET A 148 -6.30 -1.18 -24.90
C MET A 148 -6.24 0.09 -24.04
N THR A 149 -5.08 0.38 -23.41
CA THR A 149 -4.83 1.63 -22.68
C THR A 149 -4.62 2.83 -23.60
N ALA A 150 -4.04 2.65 -24.78
CA ALA A 150 -3.88 3.73 -25.78
C ALA A 150 -5.22 4.26 -26.31
N ARG A 151 -6.31 3.51 -26.13
CA ARG A 151 -7.67 3.91 -26.50
C ARG A 151 -8.43 4.69 -25.42
N SER A 152 -7.90 4.82 -24.20
CA SER A 152 -8.63 5.41 -23.06
C SER A 152 -7.97 6.60 -22.38
N SER A 153 -6.88 7.15 -22.92
CA SER A 153 -6.15 8.26 -22.30
C SER A 153 -6.53 9.61 -22.92
N ASP A 154 -7.63 10.18 -22.44
CA ASP A 154 -7.87 11.62 -22.45
C ASP A 154 -8.33 12.00 -21.03
N GLU A 155 -7.37 12.26 -20.14
CA GLU A 155 -7.51 13.19 -19.00
C GLU A 155 -6.19 13.28 -18.23
N ASN A 156 -5.58 14.46 -18.34
CA ASN A 156 -4.33 14.86 -17.73
C ASN A 156 -4.59 15.34 -16.30
N ARG A 157 -4.03 14.66 -15.29
CA ARG A 157 -4.00 15.17 -13.91
C ARG A 157 -2.60 14.97 -13.32
N GLN A 158 -1.83 16.05 -13.24
CA GLN A 158 -0.56 16.07 -12.52
C GLN A 158 -0.83 16.13 -11.00
N PRO A 159 -0.24 15.22 -10.20
CA PRO A 159 -0.29 15.32 -8.75
C PRO A 159 0.68 16.40 -8.23
N ASP A 160 0.24 17.09 -7.18
CA ASP A 160 0.96 18.15 -6.46
C ASP A 160 2.15 17.56 -5.69
N PRO A 161 3.41 18.02 -5.93
CA PRO A 161 4.62 17.48 -5.33
C PRO A 161 4.79 17.77 -3.83
N THR A 162 3.85 18.45 -3.17
CA THR A 162 3.97 18.84 -1.76
C THR A 162 3.19 17.97 -0.76
N VAL A 163 2.44 16.97 -1.23
CA VAL A 163 1.61 16.11 -0.37
C VAL A 163 2.37 14.82 0.00
N LEU A 164 2.91 14.77 1.21
CA LEU A 164 3.66 13.63 1.75
C LEU A 164 2.82 12.37 2.02
N TYR A 165 1.48 12.48 2.05
CA TYR A 165 0.55 11.39 2.31
C TYR A 165 -0.90 11.79 1.99
N ASP A 166 -1.58 11.08 1.07
CA ASP A 166 -3.03 11.20 0.84
C ASP A 166 -3.79 10.00 1.46
N PRO A 167 -4.56 10.20 2.54
CA PRO A 167 -5.37 9.16 3.17
C PRO A 167 -6.42 8.53 2.25
N LYS A 168 -6.82 9.19 1.15
CA LYS A 168 -7.82 8.67 0.20
C LYS A 168 -7.26 7.62 -0.76
N GLU A 169 -5.94 7.60 -0.99
CA GLU A 169 -5.30 6.63 -1.89
C GLU A 169 -5.00 5.28 -1.22
N PHE A 170 -4.82 5.25 0.11
CA PHE A 170 -4.61 4.04 0.90
C PHE A 170 -5.95 3.45 1.42
N ARG A 171 -6.86 3.23 0.49
CA ARG A 171 -8.13 2.47 0.52
C ARG A 171 -8.82 2.29 1.90
N LEU A 172 -10.00 2.89 2.02
CA LEU A 172 -11.13 2.23 2.68
C LEU A 172 -11.35 0.86 2.00
N THR A 173 -11.13 -0.25 2.70
CA THR A 173 -11.67 -1.55 2.29
C THR A 173 -12.27 -2.26 3.48
N GLU A 174 -13.56 -2.55 3.36
CA GLU A 174 -14.32 -3.77 3.72
C GLU A 174 -15.82 -3.42 3.64
N GLN A 175 -16.20 -2.21 4.05
CA GLN A 175 -17.58 -1.71 3.97
C GLN A 175 -18.07 -1.45 2.53
N ASP A 176 -17.21 -0.99 1.61
CA ASP A 176 -17.58 -0.81 0.19
C ASP A 176 -17.74 -2.12 -0.59
N ARG A 177 -17.14 -3.22 -0.09
CA ARG A 177 -17.28 -4.56 -0.69
C ARG A 177 -18.59 -5.24 -0.27
N ALA A 178 -19.14 -4.89 0.90
CA ALA A 178 -20.42 -5.42 1.38
C ALA A 178 -21.64 -4.80 0.63
N LEU A 179 -21.52 -3.57 0.14
CA LEU A 179 -22.58 -2.85 -0.57
C LEU A 179 -22.80 -3.31 -2.04
N LYS A 180 -21.84 -4.02 -2.65
CA LYS A 180 -22.00 -4.58 -4.02
C LYS A 180 -22.55 -6.01 -4.07
N ARG A 181 -22.84 -6.64 -2.92
CA ARG A 181 -23.42 -8.01 -2.85
C ARG A 181 -24.92 -8.06 -2.55
N LYS A 182 -25.60 -6.91 -2.49
CA LYS A 182 -27.07 -6.77 -2.51
C LYS A 182 -27.32 -5.60 -3.47
N LYS A 183 -27.98 -5.67 -4.62
CA LYS A 183 -29.17 -6.41 -5.11
C LYS A 183 -29.33 -5.99 -6.60
N PRO A 184 -30.28 -6.54 -7.38
CA PRO A 184 -31.02 -7.80 -7.23
C PRO A 184 -30.45 -8.92 -8.09
#